data_AF-A0A2E7TB77-F1
#
_entry.id   AF-A0A2E7TB77-F1
#
_cell.length_a   1.000
_cell.length_b   1.000
_cell.length_c   1.000
_cell.angle_alpha   90.00
_cell.angle_beta   90.00
_cell.angle_gamma   90.00
#
_symmetry.space_group_name_H-M   'P 1'
#
loop_
_entity.id
_entity.type
_entity.pdbx_description
1 polymer ?
#
loop_
_entity_poly.entity_id
_entity_poly.type
_entity_poly.pdbx_seq_one_letter_code
_entity_poly.pdbx_strand_id
1 'polypeptide(L)'
;MKEINLTDCEAVALGAGILGTGGGGNTYLGQIWLEAEFVTHANPCRIIDASQTNDDDLYCAVGTMGAPTVGVEKIPRGDELEKAVRALEEHIGRSFDGILIGEIGGANALKPLICALQMNLPVVDGDGMGRAFPELQMDSFAIGGLDLAPLALGDCHGNQVILSTVNSPKQAESYARNLTIEMGGSVALAMPMMTGKDLKSLLIRGTLSLAKSIGQGVIRARNVGEDPIEPIIALTNGRLLFSGKITDVERRTNRGFSLGKMQLAAFD
;
A
#
# COMPACT_ATOMS: atom_id res chain seq x y z
N MET A 1 2.67 -17.05 -4.77
CA MET A 1 2.25 -17.35 -3.37
C MET A 1 0.74 -17.56 -3.36
N LYS A 2 0.17 -18.44 -2.53
CA LYS A 2 -1.29 -18.66 -2.49
C LYS A 2 -2.01 -17.97 -1.33
N GLU A 3 -1.31 -17.77 -0.21
CA GLU A 3 -1.88 -17.20 1.01
C GLU A 3 -0.81 -16.44 1.80
N ILE A 4 -1.24 -15.45 2.58
CA ILE A 4 -0.48 -14.81 3.65
C ILE A 4 -1.16 -15.14 4.98
N ASN A 5 -0.37 -15.43 6.00
CA ASN A 5 -0.85 -15.71 7.35
C ASN A 5 -0.13 -14.84 8.39
N LEU A 6 -0.50 -15.01 9.66
CA LEU A 6 0.05 -14.23 10.78
C LEU A 6 1.58 -14.26 10.86
N THR A 7 2.24 -15.39 10.56
CA THR A 7 3.70 -15.49 10.68
C THR A 7 4.44 -14.81 9.53
N ASP A 8 3.72 -14.41 8.47
CA ASP A 8 4.27 -13.70 7.34
C ASP A 8 4.29 -12.17 7.54
N CYS A 9 3.57 -11.65 8.54
CA CYS A 9 3.38 -10.21 8.77
C CYS A 9 4.70 -9.45 8.86
N GLU A 10 5.65 -9.94 9.67
CA GLU A 10 6.96 -9.30 9.85
C GLU A 10 7.74 -9.25 8.52
N ALA A 11 7.74 -10.35 7.78
CA ALA A 11 8.45 -10.42 6.50
C ALA A 11 7.84 -9.48 5.46
N VAL A 12 6.51 -9.46 5.34
CA VAL A 12 5.82 -8.56 4.41
C VAL A 12 6.05 -7.11 4.79
N ALA A 13 5.92 -6.76 6.07
CA ALA A 13 6.16 -5.40 6.56
C ALA A 13 7.60 -4.93 6.34
N LEU A 14 8.58 -5.80 6.57
CA LEU A 14 10.00 -5.48 6.37
C LEU A 14 10.32 -5.29 4.88
N GLY A 15 9.86 -6.20 4.03
CA GLY A 15 10.06 -6.10 2.58
C GLY A 15 9.37 -4.90 1.95
N ALA A 16 8.12 -4.63 2.34
CA ALA A 16 7.39 -3.44 1.92
C ALA A 16 8.11 -2.15 2.36
N GLY A 17 8.66 -2.14 3.58
CA GLY A 17 9.48 -1.02 4.06
C GLY A 17 10.71 -0.75 3.19
N ILE A 18 11.38 -1.81 2.73
CA ILE A 18 12.54 -1.70 1.81
C ILE A 18 12.10 -1.22 0.42
N LEU A 19 11.03 -1.80 -0.13
CA LEU A 19 10.46 -1.39 -1.42
C LEU A 19 9.81 0.00 -1.39
N GLY A 20 9.57 0.54 -0.19
CA GLY A 20 9.06 1.90 0.01
C GLY A 20 10.00 2.99 -0.48
N THR A 21 11.30 2.73 -0.65
CA THR A 21 12.27 3.75 -1.12
C THR A 21 12.25 5.07 -0.31
N GLY A 22 11.89 4.98 0.97
CA GLY A 22 11.73 6.13 1.87
C GLY A 22 10.30 6.70 1.96
N GLY A 23 9.36 6.21 1.15
CA GLY A 23 7.93 6.57 1.14
C GLY A 23 7.01 5.47 1.67
N GLY A 24 5.71 5.57 1.37
CA GLY A 24 4.69 4.56 1.69
C GLY A 24 4.25 4.47 3.16
N GLY A 25 4.91 5.20 4.06
CA GLY A 25 4.59 5.24 5.48
C GLY A 25 5.29 4.14 6.30
N ASN A 26 5.37 4.36 7.62
CA ASN A 26 6.04 3.43 8.53
C ASN A 26 5.21 2.15 8.72
N THR A 27 5.81 0.99 8.44
CA THR A 27 5.14 -0.30 8.47
C THR A 27 4.81 -0.80 9.88
N TYR A 28 5.44 -0.29 10.94
CA TYR A 28 5.30 -0.80 12.30
C TYR A 28 3.83 -0.84 12.79
N LEU A 29 3.11 0.28 12.72
CA LEU A 29 1.71 0.32 13.13
C LEU A 29 0.81 -0.47 12.18
N GLY A 30 1.15 -0.50 10.88
CA GLY A 30 0.44 -1.30 9.89
C GLY A 30 0.60 -2.81 10.15
N GLN A 31 1.78 -3.25 10.59
CA GLN A 31 2.06 -4.62 10.94
C GLN A 31 1.26 -5.05 12.17
N ILE A 32 1.28 -4.24 13.23
CA ILE A 32 0.48 -4.53 14.45
C ILE A 32 -1.00 -4.64 14.10
N TRP A 33 -1.52 -3.73 13.28
CA TRP A 33 -2.91 -3.79 12.84
C TRP A 33 -3.19 -5.06 12.03
N LEU A 34 -2.35 -5.39 11.04
CA LEU A 34 -2.50 -6.62 10.26
C LEU A 34 -2.46 -7.89 11.13
N GLU A 35 -1.55 -7.96 12.10
CA GLU A 35 -1.49 -9.07 13.05
C GLU A 35 -2.78 -9.19 13.89
N ALA A 36 -3.32 -8.06 14.34
CA ALA A 36 -4.60 -8.03 15.07
C ALA A 36 -5.78 -8.52 14.22
N GLU A 37 -5.84 -8.17 12.93
CA GLU A 37 -6.86 -8.67 12.02
C GLU A 37 -6.74 -10.19 11.82
N PHE A 38 -5.53 -10.72 11.64
CA PHE A 38 -5.32 -12.17 11.54
C PHE A 38 -5.77 -12.91 12.80
N VAL A 39 -5.50 -12.37 13.99
CA VAL A 39 -5.98 -12.94 15.26
C VAL A 39 -7.51 -12.89 15.35
N THR A 40 -8.12 -11.78 14.90
CA THR A 40 -9.56 -11.55 14.99
C THR A 40 -10.36 -12.46 14.05
N HIS A 41 -9.92 -12.57 12.79
CA HIS A 41 -10.61 -13.34 11.76
C HIS A 41 -10.21 -14.82 11.72
N ALA A 42 -9.07 -15.19 12.31
CA ALA A 42 -8.52 -16.55 12.37
C ALA A 42 -8.43 -17.28 11.01
N ASN A 43 -8.30 -16.53 9.91
CA ASN A 43 -8.24 -17.03 8.54
C ASN A 43 -7.01 -16.48 7.81
N PRO A 44 -6.41 -17.26 6.90
CA PRO A 44 -5.37 -16.74 6.01
C PRO A 44 -5.96 -15.73 5.00
N CYS A 45 -5.14 -14.75 4.60
CA CYS A 45 -5.46 -13.84 3.52
C CYS A 45 -5.15 -14.54 2.20
N ARG A 46 -6.19 -14.79 1.38
CA ARG A 46 -6.07 -15.44 0.07
C ARG A 46 -5.37 -14.54 -0.92
N ILE A 47 -4.37 -15.06 -1.62
CA ILE A 47 -3.62 -14.36 -2.65
C ILE A 47 -3.89 -14.99 -4.02
N ILE A 48 -4.22 -14.19 -5.01
CA ILE A 48 -4.50 -14.64 -6.38
C ILE A 48 -3.56 -13.97 -7.39
N ASP A 49 -3.24 -14.68 -8.47
CA ASP A 49 -2.50 -14.08 -9.59
C ASP A 49 -3.48 -13.41 -10.57
N ALA A 50 -3.09 -12.25 -11.13
CA ALA A 50 -3.91 -11.54 -12.11
C ALA A 50 -4.34 -12.41 -13.31
N SER A 51 -3.52 -13.39 -13.73
CA SER A 51 -3.87 -14.33 -14.80
C SER A 51 -5.05 -15.26 -14.49
N GLN A 52 -5.36 -15.45 -13.20
CA GLN A 52 -6.42 -16.35 -12.74
C GLN A 52 -7.78 -15.66 -12.58
N THR A 53 -7.83 -14.34 -12.75
CA THR A 53 -9.05 -13.54 -12.66
C THR A 53 -9.91 -13.71 -13.92
N ASN A 54 -11.24 -13.67 -13.79
CA ASN A 54 -12.11 -13.58 -14.96
C ASN A 54 -12.05 -12.14 -15.49
N ASP A 55 -12.24 -11.98 -16.81
CA ASP A 55 -12.11 -10.66 -17.44
C ASP A 55 -13.09 -9.62 -16.88
N ASP A 56 -14.29 -10.06 -16.46
CA ASP A 56 -15.36 -9.19 -15.96
C ASP A 56 -15.38 -9.03 -14.44
N ASP A 57 -14.54 -9.75 -13.69
CA ASP A 57 -14.39 -9.59 -12.23
C ASP A 57 -13.94 -8.15 -11.92
N LEU A 58 -14.42 -7.57 -10.82
CA LEU A 58 -14.15 -6.18 -10.45
C LEU A 58 -13.31 -6.09 -9.18
N TYR A 59 -12.27 -5.26 -9.23
CA TYR A 59 -11.31 -5.09 -8.14
C TYR A 59 -11.16 -3.61 -7.80
N CYS A 60 -10.70 -3.33 -6.59
CA CYS A 60 -10.39 -1.96 -6.15
C CYS A 60 -9.06 -1.93 -5.40
N ALA A 61 -8.21 -0.95 -5.72
CA ALA A 61 -7.02 -0.67 -4.93
C ALA A 61 -7.38 0.10 -3.66
N VAL A 62 -6.79 -0.33 -2.55
CA VAL A 62 -7.07 0.22 -1.23
C VAL A 62 -5.79 0.72 -0.59
N GLY A 63 -5.86 1.85 0.10
CA GLY A 63 -4.71 2.43 0.77
C GLY A 63 -5.12 3.53 1.73
N THR A 64 -4.13 4.32 2.14
CA THR A 64 -4.37 5.55 2.90
C THR A 64 -3.75 6.73 2.20
N MET A 65 -4.41 7.88 2.30
CA MET A 65 -3.88 9.18 1.90
C MET A 65 -3.71 10.04 3.15
N GLY A 66 -2.59 10.74 3.25
CA GLY A 66 -2.31 11.61 4.39
C GLY A 66 -0.82 11.80 4.63
N ALA A 67 -0.51 12.55 5.68
CA ALA A 67 0.87 12.73 6.11
C ALA A 67 1.30 11.53 6.99
N PRO A 68 2.44 10.87 6.70
CA PRO A 68 2.93 9.76 7.52
C PRO A 68 3.09 10.10 9.00
N THR A 69 3.42 11.34 9.34
CA THR A 69 3.52 11.82 10.73
C THR A 69 2.17 11.76 11.45
N VAL A 70 1.08 12.11 10.77
CA VAL A 70 -0.27 12.04 11.33
C VAL A 70 -0.66 10.58 11.57
N GLY A 71 -0.35 9.68 10.63
CA GLY A 71 -0.67 8.26 10.77
C GLY A 71 0.05 7.56 11.95
N VAL A 72 1.10 8.16 12.51
CA VAL A 72 1.78 7.66 13.72
C VAL A 72 1.10 8.15 15.01
N GLU A 73 0.53 9.36 14.99
CA GLU A 73 -0.09 9.98 16.18
C GLU A 73 -1.59 9.73 16.26
N LYS A 74 -2.27 9.63 15.12
CA LYS A 74 -3.72 9.44 14.98
C LYS A 74 -4.00 7.96 14.73
N ILE A 75 -4.26 7.23 15.82
CA ILE A 75 -4.61 5.80 15.76
C ILE A 75 -5.89 5.63 14.94
N PRO A 76 -5.91 4.73 13.93
CA PRO A 76 -7.11 4.46 13.15
C PRO A 76 -8.21 3.85 14.02
N ARG A 77 -9.46 4.13 13.69
CA ARG A 77 -10.63 3.48 14.29
C ARG A 77 -10.64 1.97 13.98
N GLY A 78 -10.15 1.59 12.80
CA GLY A 78 -10.00 0.22 12.34
C GLY A 78 -10.97 -0.18 11.24
N ASP A 79 -12.04 0.58 11.00
CA ASP A 79 -13.06 0.24 10.00
C ASP A 79 -13.07 1.18 8.78
N GLU A 80 -12.11 2.11 8.68
CA GLU A 80 -12.09 3.14 7.62
C GLU A 80 -11.87 2.55 6.23
N LEU A 81 -11.03 1.52 6.11
CA LEU A 81 -10.70 0.87 4.84
C LEU A 81 -11.92 0.16 4.26
N GLU A 82 -12.53 -0.74 5.05
CA GLU A 82 -13.78 -1.42 4.69
C GLU A 82 -14.86 -0.40 4.32
N LYS A 83 -15.05 0.64 5.14
CA LYS A 83 -16.04 1.68 4.88
C LYS A 83 -15.84 2.40 3.56
N ALA A 84 -14.60 2.74 3.20
CA ALA A 84 -14.31 3.37 1.92
C ALA A 84 -14.66 2.43 0.74
N VAL A 85 -14.33 1.14 0.84
CA VAL A 85 -14.68 0.16 -0.20
C VAL A 85 -16.19 -0.02 -0.29
N ARG A 86 -16.90 -0.21 0.84
CA ARG A 86 -18.35 -0.37 0.89
C ARG A 86 -19.10 0.84 0.34
N ALA A 87 -18.63 2.06 0.62
CA ALA A 87 -19.20 3.28 0.06
C ALA A 87 -19.09 3.32 -1.47
N LEU A 88 -17.96 2.83 -2.00
CA LEU A 88 -17.76 2.72 -3.44
C LEU A 88 -18.65 1.64 -4.07
N GLU A 89 -18.77 0.46 -3.43
CA GLU A 89 -19.69 -0.60 -3.86
C GLU A 89 -21.15 -0.13 -3.91
N GLU A 90 -21.61 0.61 -2.90
CA GLU A 90 -22.95 1.19 -2.84
C GLU A 90 -23.17 2.19 -3.97
N HIS A 91 -22.17 3.05 -4.23
CA HIS A 91 -22.25 4.04 -5.30
C HIS A 91 -22.35 3.43 -6.70
N ILE A 92 -21.58 2.37 -6.97
CA ILE A 92 -21.57 1.71 -8.29
C ILE A 92 -22.64 0.61 -8.42
N GLY A 93 -23.28 0.22 -7.32
CA GLY A 93 -24.29 -0.85 -7.29
C GLY A 93 -23.72 -2.25 -7.55
N ARG A 94 -22.43 -2.47 -7.29
CA ARG A 94 -21.72 -3.74 -7.53
C ARG A 94 -20.65 -3.96 -6.45
N SER A 95 -20.59 -5.17 -5.91
CA SER A 95 -19.53 -5.58 -5.00
C SER A 95 -18.24 -5.93 -5.72
N PHE A 96 -17.10 -5.75 -5.04
CA PHE A 96 -15.79 -6.15 -5.54
C PHE A 96 -15.52 -7.64 -5.31
N ASP A 97 -14.88 -8.26 -6.29
CA ASP A 97 -14.46 -9.66 -6.31
C ASP A 97 -13.08 -9.85 -5.63
N GLY A 98 -12.34 -8.75 -5.40
CA GLY A 98 -11.06 -8.75 -4.68
C GLY A 98 -10.49 -7.35 -4.44
N ILE A 99 -9.43 -7.30 -3.64
CA ILE A 99 -8.72 -6.08 -3.25
C ILE A 99 -7.35 -6.04 -3.93
N LEU A 100 -6.89 -4.84 -4.26
CA LEU A 100 -5.58 -4.60 -4.85
C LEU A 100 -4.70 -3.76 -3.93
N ILE A 101 -3.40 -3.94 -4.11
CA ILE A 101 -2.41 -3.06 -3.54
C ILE A 101 -2.21 -1.90 -4.51
N GLY A 102 -2.44 -0.67 -4.07
CA GLY A 102 -2.13 0.51 -4.90
C GLY A 102 -0.63 0.74 -5.03
N GLU A 103 0.08 0.56 -3.91
CA GLU A 103 1.51 0.81 -3.77
C GLU A 103 2.13 -0.22 -2.82
N ILE A 104 3.12 -1.00 -3.27
CA ILE A 104 3.81 -2.01 -2.43
C ILE A 104 4.77 -1.37 -1.41
N GLY A 105 4.99 -0.07 -1.50
CA GLY A 105 5.85 0.68 -0.62
C GLY A 105 5.24 0.90 0.77
N GLY A 106 6.01 0.58 1.81
CA GLY A 106 5.71 0.96 3.20
C GLY A 106 4.38 0.42 3.73
N ALA A 107 3.74 1.19 4.61
CA ALA A 107 2.51 0.81 5.29
C ALA A 107 1.32 0.62 4.34
N ASN A 108 1.30 1.30 3.19
CA ASN A 108 0.25 1.15 2.19
C ASN A 108 0.18 -0.27 1.61
N ALA A 109 1.27 -1.03 1.61
CA ALA A 109 1.26 -2.45 1.24
C ALA A 109 0.42 -3.33 2.17
N LEU A 110 0.26 -2.91 3.43
CA LEU A 110 -0.41 -3.70 4.47
C LEU A 110 -1.91 -3.41 4.55
N LYS A 111 -2.35 -2.20 4.15
CA LYS A 111 -3.76 -1.76 4.20
C LYS A 111 -4.69 -2.64 3.34
N PRO A 112 -4.33 -3.03 2.10
CA PRO A 112 -5.08 -4.00 1.31
C PRO A 112 -5.31 -5.33 2.02
N LEU A 113 -4.28 -5.86 2.71
CA LEU A 113 -4.37 -7.14 3.42
C LEU A 113 -5.33 -7.05 4.60
N ILE A 114 -5.26 -5.94 5.36
CA ILE A 114 -6.19 -5.62 6.45
C ILE A 114 -7.62 -5.56 5.91
N CYS A 115 -7.87 -4.76 4.88
CA CYS A 115 -9.19 -4.59 4.27
C CYS A 115 -9.73 -5.92 3.72
N ALA A 116 -8.87 -6.73 3.11
CA ALA A 116 -9.23 -8.03 2.57
C ALA A 116 -9.63 -9.04 3.66
N LEU A 117 -8.96 -9.02 4.82
CA LEU A 117 -9.35 -9.84 5.98
C LEU A 117 -10.72 -9.41 6.52
N GLN A 118 -10.93 -8.10 6.69
CA GLN A 118 -12.19 -7.53 7.17
C GLN A 118 -13.37 -7.89 6.25
N MET A 119 -13.15 -7.85 4.94
CA MET A 119 -14.18 -8.12 3.93
C MET A 119 -14.24 -9.59 3.48
N ASN A 120 -13.31 -10.44 3.93
CA ASN A 120 -13.12 -11.81 3.46
C ASN A 120 -12.99 -11.92 1.92
N LEU A 121 -12.16 -11.04 1.34
CA LEU A 121 -11.87 -10.97 -0.10
C LEU A 121 -10.43 -11.42 -0.41
N PRO A 122 -10.15 -11.93 -1.61
CA PRO A 122 -8.77 -12.20 -2.03
C PRO A 122 -8.02 -10.90 -2.35
N VAL A 123 -6.69 -10.95 -2.22
CA VAL A 123 -5.77 -9.89 -2.68
C VAL A 123 -5.02 -10.35 -3.92
N VAL A 124 -4.91 -9.49 -4.92
CA VAL A 124 -4.11 -9.78 -6.12
C VAL A 124 -2.62 -9.55 -5.83
N ASP A 125 -1.76 -10.50 -6.21
CA ASP A 125 -0.31 -10.38 -6.07
C ASP A 125 0.28 -9.41 -7.10
N GLY A 126 0.24 -8.13 -6.77
CA GLY A 126 0.81 -7.06 -7.57
C GLY A 126 0.31 -5.70 -7.10
N ASP A 127 0.91 -4.65 -7.64
CA ASP A 127 0.50 -3.27 -7.39
C ASP A 127 0.65 -2.38 -8.62
N GLY A 128 0.32 -1.09 -8.46
CA GLY A 128 0.41 -0.09 -9.53
C GLY A 128 1.79 0.57 -9.66
N MET A 129 2.70 0.42 -8.68
CA MET A 129 3.92 1.21 -8.62
C MET A 129 5.22 0.40 -8.55
N GLY A 130 5.20 -0.80 -7.95
CA GLY A 130 6.36 -1.65 -7.71
C GLY A 130 7.34 -1.11 -6.65
N ARG A 131 7.05 0.08 -6.12
CA ARG A 131 7.79 0.86 -5.11
C ARG A 131 6.86 1.95 -4.58
N ALA A 132 7.37 2.92 -3.81
CA ALA A 132 6.59 4.12 -3.49
C ALA A 132 6.84 5.31 -4.45
N PHE A 133 5.76 6.01 -4.81
CA PHE A 133 5.81 7.29 -5.52
C PHE A 133 4.90 8.32 -4.84
N PRO A 134 5.22 9.62 -4.97
CA PRO A 134 4.48 10.65 -4.24
C PRO A 134 3.04 10.86 -4.76
N GLU A 135 2.81 10.74 -6.06
CA GLU A 135 1.57 11.17 -6.71
C GLU A 135 0.84 9.97 -7.35
N LEU A 136 -0.49 9.97 -7.27
CA LEU A 136 -1.34 8.87 -7.75
C LEU A 136 -1.18 8.66 -9.26
N GLN A 137 -1.03 9.75 -10.01
CA GLN A 137 -0.85 9.72 -11.46
C GLN A 137 0.47 9.07 -11.93
N MET A 138 1.36 8.68 -11.01
CA MET A 138 2.62 8.00 -11.31
C MET A 138 2.48 6.46 -11.32
N ASP A 139 1.30 5.92 -10.97
CA ASP A 139 1.05 4.49 -11.06
C ASP A 139 0.81 4.02 -12.51
N SER A 140 0.98 2.73 -12.73
CA SER A 140 0.78 2.07 -14.02
C SER A 140 -0.68 2.12 -14.47
N PHE A 141 -1.62 2.28 -13.54
CA PHE A 141 -3.05 2.33 -13.83
C PHE A 141 -3.41 3.64 -14.55
N ALA A 142 -3.05 4.78 -13.97
CA ALA A 142 -3.23 6.10 -14.54
C ALA A 142 -2.42 6.28 -15.83
N ILE A 143 -1.18 5.77 -15.87
CA ILE A 143 -0.36 5.76 -17.10
C ILE A 143 -1.02 4.91 -18.20
N GLY A 144 -1.68 3.82 -17.81
CA GLY A 144 -2.47 2.95 -18.68
C GLY A 144 -3.79 3.56 -19.15
N GLY A 145 -4.13 4.76 -18.68
CA GLY A 145 -5.36 5.47 -19.06
C GLY A 145 -6.60 5.07 -18.26
N LEU A 146 -6.45 4.38 -17.13
CA LEU A 146 -7.57 4.16 -16.20
C LEU A 146 -7.94 5.45 -15.49
N ASP A 147 -9.24 5.70 -15.41
CA ASP A 147 -9.78 6.77 -14.58
C ASP A 147 -9.65 6.39 -13.11
N LEU A 148 -9.20 7.34 -12.29
CA LEU A 148 -9.15 7.16 -10.84
C LEU A 148 -10.52 7.32 -10.17
N ALA A 149 -11.51 7.85 -10.88
CA ALA A 149 -12.88 8.03 -10.38
C ALA A 149 -13.83 6.95 -10.93
N PRO A 150 -14.90 6.59 -10.19
CA PRO A 150 -15.22 7.07 -8.85
C PRO A 150 -14.18 6.62 -7.81
N LEU A 151 -13.87 7.50 -6.86
CA LEU A 151 -13.02 7.18 -5.71
C LEU A 151 -13.74 7.51 -4.40
N ALA A 152 -13.44 6.72 -3.37
CA ALA A 152 -13.98 6.90 -2.04
C ALA A 152 -12.91 7.29 -1.02
N LEU A 153 -13.26 8.22 -0.14
CA LEU A 153 -12.51 8.58 1.05
C LEU A 153 -13.32 8.24 2.30
N GLY A 154 -12.65 7.73 3.33
CA GLY A 154 -13.26 7.48 4.63
C GLY A 154 -12.36 7.96 5.77
N ASP A 155 -12.92 8.66 6.76
CA ASP A 155 -12.19 9.09 7.95
C ASP A 155 -12.56 8.27 9.21
N CYS A 156 -11.79 8.46 10.28
CA CYS A 156 -12.00 7.75 11.55
C CYS A 156 -13.30 8.15 12.29
N HIS A 157 -13.94 9.25 11.89
CA HIS A 157 -15.22 9.70 12.45
C HIS A 157 -16.41 9.04 11.73
N GLY A 158 -16.16 8.33 10.63
CA GLY A 158 -17.16 7.67 9.81
C GLY A 158 -17.72 8.56 8.69
N ASN A 159 -17.12 9.73 8.44
CA ASN A 159 -17.47 10.52 7.27
C ASN A 159 -16.95 9.81 6.02
N GLN A 160 -17.73 9.85 4.95
CA GLN A 160 -17.39 9.27 3.66
C GLN A 160 -17.64 10.29 2.56
N VAL A 161 -16.77 10.31 1.56
CA VAL A 161 -16.93 11.14 0.35
C VAL A 161 -16.66 10.29 -0.87
N ILE A 162 -17.54 10.39 -1.87
CA ILE A 162 -17.33 9.84 -3.21
C ILE A 162 -17.06 11.00 -4.17
N LEU A 163 -15.94 10.95 -4.88
CA LEU A 163 -15.74 11.78 -6.07
C LEU A 163 -16.13 10.95 -7.28
N SER A 164 -17.37 11.12 -7.75
CA SER A 164 -17.95 10.27 -8.81
C SER A 164 -17.31 10.50 -10.17
N THR A 165 -16.93 11.73 -10.49
CA THR A 165 -16.31 12.10 -11.76
C THR A 165 -15.30 13.21 -11.53
N VAL A 166 -14.14 13.08 -12.17
CA VAL A 166 -13.03 14.04 -12.12
C VAL A 166 -12.37 14.09 -13.50
N ASN A 167 -11.83 15.24 -13.92
CA ASN A 167 -11.35 15.39 -15.30
C ASN A 167 -9.95 14.81 -15.53
N SER A 168 -9.22 14.46 -14.47
CA SER A 168 -7.88 13.86 -14.58
C SER A 168 -7.43 13.22 -13.26
N PRO A 169 -6.50 12.25 -13.30
CA PRO A 169 -5.84 11.70 -12.11
C PRO A 169 -5.25 12.78 -11.19
N LYS A 170 -4.62 13.81 -11.78
CA LYS A 170 -4.04 14.95 -11.04
C LYS A 170 -5.09 15.72 -10.24
N GLN A 171 -6.24 15.95 -10.87
CA GLN A 171 -7.34 16.68 -10.23
C GLN A 171 -8.00 15.82 -9.14
N ALA A 172 -8.14 14.51 -9.39
CA ALA A 172 -8.61 13.55 -8.39
C ALA A 172 -7.74 13.60 -7.12
N GLU A 173 -6.42 13.52 -7.28
CA GLU A 173 -5.47 13.62 -6.19
C GLU A 173 -5.55 14.97 -5.47
N SER A 174 -5.61 16.08 -6.22
CA SER A 174 -5.72 17.41 -5.62
C SER A 174 -6.97 17.56 -4.76
N TYR A 175 -8.12 17.05 -5.20
CA TYR A 175 -9.35 17.06 -4.41
C TYR A 175 -9.24 16.14 -3.20
N ALA A 176 -8.76 14.93 -3.39
CA ALA A 176 -8.61 13.96 -2.30
C ALA A 176 -7.65 14.46 -1.20
N ARG A 177 -6.53 15.09 -1.56
CA ARG A 177 -5.59 15.67 -0.59
C ARG A 177 -6.18 16.84 0.20
N ASN A 178 -6.96 17.70 -0.45
CA ASN A 178 -7.62 18.82 0.25
C ASN A 178 -8.66 18.30 1.24
N LEU A 179 -9.47 17.30 0.84
CA LEU A 179 -10.42 16.65 1.74
C LEU A 179 -9.72 15.92 2.89
N THR A 180 -8.58 15.27 2.61
CA THR A 180 -7.77 14.61 3.64
C THR A 180 -7.32 15.58 4.73
N ILE A 181 -6.94 16.82 4.36
CA ILE A 181 -6.56 17.85 5.33
C ILE A 181 -7.74 18.18 6.24
N GLU A 182 -8.93 18.41 5.66
CA GLU A 182 -10.15 18.73 6.41
C GLU A 182 -10.60 17.57 7.32
N MET A 183 -10.43 16.33 6.86
CA MET A 183 -10.71 15.09 7.61
C MET A 183 -9.65 14.77 8.69
N GLY A 184 -8.80 15.74 9.02
CA GLY A 184 -7.80 15.63 10.08
C GLY A 184 -6.55 14.86 9.64
N GLY A 185 -6.12 15.03 8.40
CA GLY A 185 -4.78 14.72 7.89
C GLY A 185 -4.50 13.28 7.48
N SER A 186 -5.46 12.36 7.63
CA SER A 186 -5.33 10.96 7.22
C SER A 186 -6.71 10.35 6.95
N VAL A 187 -6.84 9.67 5.80
CA VAL A 187 -8.07 9.01 5.35
C VAL A 187 -7.76 7.68 4.69
N ALA A 188 -8.70 6.74 4.76
CA ALA A 188 -8.76 5.59 3.88
C ALA A 188 -9.10 6.05 2.45
N LEU A 189 -8.56 5.35 1.46
CA LEU A 189 -8.76 5.62 0.05
C LEU A 189 -9.05 4.30 -0.67
N ALA A 190 -10.13 4.27 -1.45
CA ALA A 190 -10.45 3.17 -2.36
C ALA A 190 -10.52 3.71 -3.79
N MET A 191 -9.50 3.39 -4.59
CA MET A 191 -9.35 3.67 -6.03
C MET A 191 -7.98 3.18 -6.53
N PRO A 192 -7.80 3.01 -7.85
CA PRO A 192 -8.85 2.92 -8.86
C PRO A 192 -9.62 1.61 -8.78
N MET A 193 -10.75 1.54 -9.48
CA MET A 193 -11.42 0.27 -9.78
C MET A 193 -10.92 -0.27 -11.11
N MET A 194 -10.89 -1.59 -11.25
CA MET A 194 -10.46 -2.21 -12.50
C MET A 194 -11.05 -3.59 -12.70
N THR A 195 -11.20 -3.96 -13.97
CA THR A 195 -11.65 -5.30 -14.33
C THR A 195 -10.50 -6.31 -14.29
N GLY A 196 -10.79 -7.62 -14.26
CA GLY A 196 -9.75 -8.64 -14.40
C GLY A 196 -9.00 -8.56 -15.72
N LYS A 197 -9.66 -8.06 -16.78
CA LYS A 197 -8.99 -7.74 -18.05
C LYS A 197 -7.94 -6.64 -17.90
N ASP A 198 -8.26 -5.57 -17.19
CA ASP A 198 -7.35 -4.45 -16.93
C ASP A 198 -6.18 -4.88 -16.05
N LEU A 199 -6.44 -5.74 -15.04
CA LEU A 199 -5.38 -6.30 -14.19
C LEU A 199 -4.34 -7.05 -15.00
N LYS A 200 -4.75 -7.81 -16.02
CA LYS A 200 -3.83 -8.61 -16.82
C LYS A 200 -2.86 -7.75 -17.62
N SER A 201 -3.26 -6.52 -18.00
CA SER A 201 -2.47 -5.60 -18.82
C SER A 201 -1.71 -4.53 -18.02
N LEU A 202 -2.28 -4.03 -16.91
CA LEU A 202 -1.76 -2.84 -16.23
C LEU A 202 -1.05 -3.13 -14.90
N LEU A 203 -1.24 -4.30 -14.29
CA LEU A 203 -0.68 -4.62 -12.98
C LEU A 203 0.82 -4.95 -13.05
N ILE A 204 1.61 -4.39 -12.13
CA ILE A 204 2.97 -4.85 -11.86
C ILE A 204 2.87 -6.08 -10.97
N ARG A 205 3.09 -7.25 -11.55
CA ARG A 205 2.83 -8.54 -10.90
C ARG A 205 3.91 -8.93 -9.89
N GLY A 206 3.50 -9.68 -8.86
CA GLY A 206 4.40 -10.39 -7.96
C GLY A 206 5.06 -9.52 -6.89
N THR A 207 4.64 -8.27 -6.72
CA THR A 207 5.31 -7.30 -5.84
C THR A 207 5.09 -7.64 -4.36
N LEU A 208 3.95 -8.22 -4.00
CA LEU A 208 3.70 -8.74 -2.66
C LEU A 208 4.53 -10.00 -2.35
N SER A 209 4.60 -10.94 -3.30
CA SER A 209 5.50 -12.09 -3.20
C SER A 209 6.97 -11.67 -3.08
N LEU A 210 7.40 -10.64 -3.82
CA LEU A 210 8.74 -10.06 -3.73
C LEU A 210 8.99 -9.44 -2.36
N ALA A 211 8.06 -8.62 -1.85
CA ALA A 211 8.15 -8.01 -0.52
C ALA A 211 8.35 -9.09 0.55
N LYS A 212 7.51 -10.12 0.58
CA LYS A 212 7.64 -11.23 1.51
C LYS A 212 9.01 -11.92 1.40
N SER A 213 9.46 -12.21 0.18
CA SER A 213 10.74 -12.90 -0.07
C SER A 213 11.94 -12.07 0.40
N ILE A 214 11.92 -10.76 0.17
CA ILE A 214 12.93 -9.81 0.68
C ILE A 214 12.95 -9.85 2.21
N GLY A 215 11.80 -9.69 2.85
CA GLY A 215 11.71 -9.72 4.31
C GLY A 215 12.21 -11.02 4.92
N GLN A 216 11.82 -12.17 4.36
CA GLN A 216 12.31 -13.48 4.78
C GLN A 216 13.83 -13.61 4.65
N GLY A 217 14.38 -13.14 3.52
CA GLY A 217 15.83 -13.13 3.30
C GLY A 217 16.58 -12.31 4.35
N VAL A 218 16.09 -11.10 4.64
CA VAL A 218 16.67 -10.21 5.64
C VAL A 218 16.57 -10.79 7.06
N ILE A 219 15.41 -11.32 7.44
CA ILE A 219 15.20 -11.95 8.76
C ILE A 219 16.14 -13.15 8.92
N ARG A 220 16.22 -14.01 7.90
CA ARG A 220 17.14 -15.15 7.92
C ARG A 220 18.59 -14.69 8.11
N ALA A 221 19.07 -13.76 7.27
CA ALA A 221 20.45 -13.29 7.31
C ALA A 221 20.81 -12.76 8.71
N ARG A 222 19.93 -11.94 9.31
CA ARG A 222 20.09 -11.46 10.69
C ARG A 222 20.20 -12.59 11.72
N ASN A 223 19.36 -13.62 11.60
CA ASN A 223 19.34 -14.73 12.55
C ASN A 223 20.61 -15.59 12.52
N VAL A 224 21.28 -15.68 11.37
CA VAL A 224 22.52 -16.46 11.20
C VAL A 224 23.79 -15.61 11.19
N GLY A 225 23.67 -14.29 11.35
CA GLY A 225 24.80 -13.35 11.36
C GLY A 225 25.41 -13.06 9.98
N GLU A 226 24.65 -13.28 8.90
CA GLU A 226 25.00 -12.92 7.52
C GLU A 226 24.62 -11.45 7.22
N ASP A 227 25.17 -10.89 6.14
CA ASP A 227 24.83 -9.53 5.71
C ASP A 227 23.37 -9.48 5.20
N PRO A 228 22.48 -8.69 5.83
CA PRO A 228 21.09 -8.57 5.41
C PRO A 228 20.91 -7.89 4.04
N ILE A 229 21.93 -7.25 3.48
CA ILE A 229 21.86 -6.55 2.19
C ILE A 229 22.00 -7.52 1.01
N GLU A 230 22.77 -8.60 1.16
CA GLU A 230 22.96 -9.61 0.12
C GLU A 230 21.65 -10.18 -0.45
N PRO A 231 20.68 -10.66 0.36
CA PRO A 231 19.42 -11.17 -0.17
C PRO A 231 18.60 -10.08 -0.87
N ILE A 232 18.67 -8.82 -0.42
CA ILE A 232 17.98 -7.69 -1.07
C ILE A 232 18.55 -7.50 -2.49
N ILE A 233 19.87 -7.45 -2.62
CA ILE A 233 20.56 -7.30 -3.91
C ILE A 233 20.20 -8.46 -4.85
N ALA A 234 20.27 -9.70 -4.36
CA ALA A 234 20.01 -10.89 -5.16
C ALA A 234 18.55 -10.93 -5.67
N LEU A 235 17.58 -10.60 -4.82
CA LEU A 235 16.15 -10.65 -5.17
C LEU A 235 15.69 -9.49 -6.05
N THR A 236 16.33 -8.33 -5.93
CA THR A 236 15.95 -7.11 -6.69
C THR A 236 16.83 -6.86 -7.91
N ASN A 237 17.90 -7.66 -8.10
CA ASN A 237 18.98 -7.36 -9.03
C ASN A 237 19.56 -5.94 -8.81
N GLY A 238 19.66 -5.56 -7.53
CA GLY A 238 20.09 -4.23 -7.10
C GLY A 238 21.60 -4.04 -7.11
N ARG A 239 22.06 -2.86 -6.70
CA ARG A 239 23.49 -2.55 -6.52
C ARG A 239 23.71 -1.74 -5.25
N LEU A 240 24.73 -2.12 -4.47
CA LEU A 240 25.20 -1.31 -3.36
C LEU A 240 25.86 -0.03 -3.90
N LEU A 241 25.24 1.12 -3.62
CA LEU A 241 25.74 2.43 -4.06
C LEU A 241 26.64 3.10 -3.01
N PHE A 242 26.33 2.90 -1.73
CA PHE A 242 27.02 3.58 -0.63
C PHE A 242 26.90 2.76 0.66
N SER A 243 27.95 2.78 1.48
CA SER A 243 27.98 2.20 2.82
C SER A 243 28.62 3.21 3.78
N GLY A 244 27.95 3.49 4.90
CA GLY A 244 28.38 4.53 5.84
C GLY A 244 27.35 4.76 6.95
N LYS A 245 27.53 5.87 7.67
CA LYS A 245 26.69 6.28 8.81
C LYS A 245 25.81 7.48 8.46
N ILE A 246 24.63 7.54 9.06
CA ILE A 246 23.75 8.71 9.01
C ILE A 246 24.32 9.77 9.95
N THR A 247 24.58 10.97 9.45
CA THR A 247 25.13 12.09 10.24
C THR A 247 24.11 13.16 10.56
N ASP A 248 23.07 13.29 9.74
CA ASP A 248 22.03 14.31 9.90
C ASP A 248 20.75 13.91 9.16
N VAL A 249 19.59 14.26 9.73
CA VAL A 249 18.26 13.99 9.16
C VAL A 249 17.35 15.19 9.42
N GLU A 250 16.88 15.79 8.35
CA GLU A 250 15.90 16.88 8.37
C GLU A 250 14.58 16.43 7.74
N ARG A 251 13.45 16.72 8.39
CA ARG A 251 12.10 16.40 7.89
C ARG A 251 11.18 17.60 8.04
N ARG A 252 10.33 17.83 7.04
CA ARG A 252 9.33 18.90 7.02
C ARG A 252 8.08 18.43 6.28
N THR A 253 6.89 18.78 6.78
CA THR A 253 5.62 18.50 6.10
C THR A 253 5.17 19.73 5.33
N ASN A 254 4.83 19.58 4.04
CA ASN A 254 4.35 20.67 3.19
C ASN A 254 3.27 20.16 2.22
N ARG A 255 2.11 20.83 2.17
CA ARG A 255 0.97 20.50 1.26
C ARG A 255 0.56 19.02 1.26
N GLY A 256 0.57 18.36 2.43
CA GLY A 256 0.20 16.95 2.55
C GLY A 256 1.31 15.96 2.17
N PHE A 257 2.53 16.43 1.88
CA PHE A 257 3.71 15.59 1.64
C PHE A 257 4.71 15.73 2.78
N SER A 258 5.43 14.65 3.07
CA SER A 258 6.60 14.66 3.95
C SER A 258 7.86 14.77 3.09
N LEU A 259 8.59 15.87 3.24
CA LEU A 259 9.85 16.14 2.56
C LEU A 259 11.01 16.02 3.55
N GLY A 260 12.18 15.60 3.10
CA GLY A 260 13.33 15.50 3.98
C GLY A 260 14.66 15.44 3.26
N LYS A 261 15.72 15.67 4.03
CA LYS A 261 17.11 15.56 3.62
C LYS A 261 17.83 14.64 4.60
N MET A 262 18.61 13.70 4.08
CA MET A 262 19.47 12.82 4.87
C MET A 262 20.92 13.02 4.44
N GLN A 263 21.82 13.19 5.40
CA GLN A 263 23.26 13.27 5.15
C GLN A 263 23.93 11.96 5.58
N LEU A 264 24.84 11.49 4.72
CA LEU A 264 25.57 10.25 4.91
C LEU A 264 27.07 10.54 4.88
N ALA A 265 27.83 9.92 5.79
CA ALA A 265 29.29 9.93 5.79
C ALA A 265 29.80 8.50 5.70
N ALA A 266 30.92 8.29 5.00
CA ALA A 266 31.55 6.97 4.94
C ALA A 266 31.98 6.51 6.34
N PHE A 267 32.15 5.20 6.53
CA PHE A 267 32.81 4.70 7.72
C PHE A 267 34.27 5.18 7.75
N ASP A 268 34.78 5.42 8.96
CA ASP A 268 36.18 5.80 9.19
C ASP A 268 37.13 4.60 8.98
#